data_AF-A0A3B0W2X9-F1
#
_entry.id   AF-A0A3B0W2X9-F1
#
_cell.length_a   1.000
_cell.length_b   1.000
_cell.length_c   1.000
_cell.angle_alpha   90.00
_cell.angle_beta   90.00
_cell.angle_gamma   90.00
#
_symmetry.space_group_name_H-M   'P 1'
#
loop_
_entity.id
_entity.type
_entity.pdbx_description
1 polymer ?
#
loop_
_entity_poly.entity_id
_entity_poly.type
_entity_poly.pdbx_seq_one_letter_code
_entity_poly.pdbx_strand_id
1 'polypeptide(L)'
;KKLKENHIDNVTCETEDFFNFEPVQKYDRVVITGSLEDLPEQVFNWLNKAGQVFAVVGDEPIMEARVYDSVTTYSSYFDTVVAKLERQDQQQTFKL
;
A
#
# COMPACT_ATOMS: atom_id res chain seq x y z
N LYS A 1 1.94 21.65 -10.49
CA LYS A 1 0.73 20.88 -10.89
C LYS A 1 1.21 19.75 -11.81
N LYS A 2 2.07 18.85 -11.30
CA LYS A 2 2.95 18.01 -12.14
C LYS A 2 2.18 17.09 -13.10
N LEU A 3 1.07 16.50 -12.69
CA LEU A 3 0.28 15.60 -13.55
C LEU A 3 -0.35 16.34 -14.75
N LYS A 4 -1.01 17.46 -14.49
CA LYS A 4 -1.64 18.30 -15.53
C LYS A 4 -0.61 18.93 -16.47
N GLU A 5 0.55 19.32 -15.95
CA GLU A 5 1.67 19.84 -16.74
C GLU A 5 2.26 18.79 -17.70
N ASN A 6 2.14 17.50 -17.37
CA ASN A 6 2.60 16.39 -18.19
C ASN A 6 1.50 15.76 -19.06
N HIS A 7 0.31 16.38 -19.17
CA HIS A 7 -0.82 15.88 -19.96
C HIS A 7 -1.26 14.45 -19.58
N ILE A 8 -1.22 14.16 -18.27
CA ILE A 8 -1.71 12.89 -17.71
C ILE A 8 -3.11 13.13 -17.16
N ASP A 9 -4.12 12.66 -17.89
CA ASP A 9 -5.53 12.93 -17.59
C ASP A 9 -6.27 11.74 -16.95
N ASN A 10 -5.68 10.55 -16.98
CA ASN A 10 -6.26 9.32 -16.43
C ASN A 10 -5.89 9.09 -14.95
N VAL A 11 -5.84 10.17 -14.15
CA VAL A 11 -5.47 10.10 -12.74
C VAL A 11 -6.49 10.84 -11.89
N THR A 12 -7.02 10.13 -10.90
CA THR A 12 -7.81 10.71 -9.81
C THR A 12 -6.93 10.74 -8.56
N CYS A 13 -6.88 11.88 -7.88
CA CYS A 13 -6.17 12.03 -6.61
C CYS A 13 -7.20 12.25 -5.50
N GLU A 14 -7.13 11.41 -4.48
CA GLU A 14 -7.97 11.48 -3.28
C GLU A 14 -7.08 11.63 -2.05
N THR A 15 -7.62 12.17 -0.96
CA THR A 15 -6.89 12.37 0.30
C THR A 15 -7.67 11.67 1.40
N GLU A 16 -7.25 10.47 1.73
CA GLU A 16 -7.91 9.58 2.69
C GLU A 16 -6.86 8.83 3.52
N ASP A 17 -7.24 8.37 4.71
CA ASP A 17 -6.40 7.46 5.51
C ASP A 17 -6.51 6.04 4.92
N PHE A 18 -5.37 5.45 4.55
CA PHE A 18 -5.29 4.09 4.04
C PHE A 18 -6.02 3.06 4.92
N PHE A 19 -5.94 3.20 6.25
CA PHE A 19 -6.53 2.24 7.18
C PHE A 19 -8.06 2.38 7.32
N ASN A 20 -8.63 3.50 6.88
CA ASN A 20 -10.07 3.74 6.83
C ASN A 20 -10.61 3.80 5.40
N PHE A 21 -9.75 3.53 4.40
CA PHE A 21 -10.10 3.68 3.00
C PHE A 21 -10.99 2.52 2.52
N GLU A 22 -12.15 2.87 1.97
CA GLU A 22 -13.06 1.93 1.32
C GLU A 22 -13.37 2.42 -0.10
N PRO A 23 -12.75 1.82 -1.12
CA PRO A 23 -12.96 2.27 -2.49
C PRO A 23 -14.34 1.86 -2.99
N VAL A 24 -14.99 2.77 -3.71
CA VAL A 24 -16.29 2.54 -4.36
C VAL A 24 -16.20 1.50 -5.48
N GLN A 25 -15.02 1.37 -6.09
CA GLN A 25 -14.73 0.42 -7.17
C GLN A 25 -13.59 -0.52 -6.81
N LYS A 26 -13.49 -1.63 -7.53
CA LYS A 26 -12.40 -2.60 -7.40
C LYS A 26 -11.30 -2.35 -8.42
N TYR A 27 -10.09 -2.77 -8.07
CA TYR A 27 -8.88 -2.58 -8.85
C TYR A 27 -8.27 -3.90 -9.30
N ASP A 28 -7.64 -3.91 -10.46
CA ASP A 28 -6.85 -5.07 -10.91
C ASP A 28 -5.47 -5.07 -10.27
N ARG A 29 -4.92 -3.89 -9.94
CA ARG A 29 -3.59 -3.75 -9.34
C ARG A 29 -3.64 -2.68 -8.26
N VAL A 30 -3.13 -3.00 -7.08
CA VAL A 30 -2.95 -2.06 -5.97
C VAL A 30 -1.47 -2.01 -5.63
N VAL A 31 -0.94 -0.80 -5.48
CA VAL A 31 0.47 -0.58 -5.15
C VAL A 31 0.53 0.26 -3.88
N ILE A 32 1.14 -0.29 -2.84
CA ILE A 32 1.36 0.37 -1.57
C ILE A 32 2.84 0.72 -1.48
N THR A 33 3.14 2.01 -1.35
CA THR A 33 4.51 2.53 -1.40
C THR A 33 5.10 2.86 -0.03
N GLY A 34 4.29 2.84 1.02
CA GLY A 34 4.76 2.89 2.42
C GLY A 34 4.96 1.49 2.99
N SER A 35 5.85 1.34 3.97
CA SER A 35 6.11 0.06 4.62
C SER A 35 5.01 -0.27 5.62
N LEU A 36 4.66 -1.55 5.65
CA LEU A 36 3.69 -2.12 6.56
C LEU A 36 4.37 -3.24 7.36
N GLU A 37 4.00 -3.42 8.62
CA GLU A 37 4.44 -4.59 9.40
C GLU A 37 3.93 -5.88 8.75
N ASP A 38 2.64 -5.87 8.39
CA ASP A 38 1.94 -6.89 7.62
C ASP A 38 0.90 -6.24 6.71
N LEU A 39 0.60 -6.88 5.58
CA LEU A 39 -0.42 -6.40 4.64
C LEU A 39 -1.84 -6.68 5.20
N PRO A 40 -2.68 -5.66 5.45
CA PRO A 40 -4.04 -5.89 5.95
C PRO A 40 -4.90 -6.65 4.94
N GLU A 41 -5.64 -7.66 5.41
CA GLU A 41 -6.50 -8.48 4.55
C GLU A 41 -7.59 -7.66 3.82
N GLN A 42 -7.99 -6.52 4.39
CA GLN A 42 -8.98 -5.62 3.78
C GLN A 42 -8.58 -5.14 2.38
N VAL A 43 -7.26 -5.02 2.10
CA VAL A 43 -6.75 -4.58 0.79
C VAL A 43 -7.20 -5.55 -0.31
N PHE A 44 -7.35 -6.84 -0.01
CA PHE A 44 -7.83 -7.83 -0.97
C PHE A 44 -9.31 -7.67 -1.33
N ASN A 45 -10.11 -7.02 -0.48
CA ASN A 45 -11.50 -6.69 -0.79
C ASN A 45 -11.60 -5.62 -1.90
N TRP A 46 -10.55 -4.80 -2.04
CA TRP A 46 -10.43 -3.78 -3.08
C TRP A 46 -10.09 -4.38 -4.45
N LEU A 47 -9.78 -5.68 -4.53
CA LEU A 47 -9.35 -6.31 -5.78
C LEU A 47 -10.50 -6.93 -6.58
N ASN A 48 -10.35 -6.86 -7.90
CA ASN A 48 -11.07 -7.69 -8.86
C ASN A 48 -10.58 -9.14 -8.82
N LYS A 49 -11.29 -10.03 -9.53
CA LYS A 49 -10.83 -11.40 -9.73
C LYS A 49 -9.47 -11.39 -10.46
N ALA A 50 -8.48 -12.11 -9.93
CA ALA A 50 -7.09 -12.11 -10.41
C ALA A 50 -6.36 -10.75 -10.27
N GLY A 51 -6.86 -9.88 -9.38
CA GLY A 51 -6.14 -8.70 -8.95
C GLY A 51 -4.91 -9.07 -8.10
N GLN A 52 -3.90 -8.20 -8.09
CA GLN A 52 -2.66 -8.38 -7.33
C GLN A 52 -2.34 -7.14 -6.52
N VAL A 53 -1.67 -7.33 -5.38
CA VAL A 53 -1.17 -6.23 -4.53
C VAL A 53 0.34 -6.26 -4.52
N PHE A 54 0.97 -5.11 -4.79
CA PHE A 54 2.36 -4.87 -4.44
C PHE A 54 2.42 -4.12 -3.11
N ALA A 55 3.21 -4.60 -2.16
CA ALA A 55 3.42 -3.94 -0.87
C ALA A 55 4.85 -4.15 -0.39
N VAL A 56 5.37 -3.17 0.36
CA VAL A 56 6.61 -3.32 1.11
C VAL A 56 6.27 -3.74 2.53
N VAL A 57 6.77 -4.90 2.95
CA VAL A 57 6.42 -5.52 4.23
C VAL A 57 7.67 -5.79 5.07
N GLY A 58 7.61 -5.43 6.35
CA GLY A 58 8.69 -5.56 7.32
C GLY A 58 8.97 -4.27 8.08
N ASP A 59 9.84 -4.36 9.07
CA ASP A 59 10.33 -3.22 9.86
C ASP A 59 11.83 -2.99 9.61
N GLU A 60 12.31 -1.79 9.93
CA GLU A 60 13.74 -1.51 9.84
C GLU A 60 14.55 -2.50 10.70
N PRO A 61 15.69 -3.02 10.19
CA PRO A 61 16.41 -2.57 8.99
C PRO A 61 16.10 -3.35 7.69
N ILE A 62 15.25 -4.38 7.72
CA ILE A 62 15.03 -5.27 6.56
C ILE A 62 13.54 -5.28 6.20
N MET A 63 13.20 -4.72 5.05
CA MET A 63 11.85 -4.77 4.47
C MET A 63 11.92 -5.42 3.09
N GLU A 64 10.86 -6.12 2.70
CA GLU A 64 10.80 -6.83 1.43
C GLU A 64 9.71 -6.26 0.53
N ALA A 65 10.04 -6.06 -0.74
CA ALA A 65 9.06 -5.79 -1.79
C ALA A 65 8.37 -7.11 -2.20
N ARG A 66 7.07 -7.24 -1.89
CA ARG A 66 6.27 -8.44 -2.12
C ARG A 66 5.13 -8.17 -3.10
N VAL A 67 4.81 -9.17 -3.93
CA VAL A 67 3.58 -9.20 -4.74
C VAL A 67 2.70 -10.35 -4.26
N TYR A 68 1.47 -10.01 -3.88
CA TYR A 68 0.46 -10.93 -3.38
C TYR A 68 -0.53 -11.30 -4.50
N ASP A 69 -0.67 -12.60 -4.75
CA ASP A 69 -1.72 -13.19 -5.60
C ASP A 69 -2.99 -13.50 -4.80
N SER A 70 -2.84 -13.67 -3.48
CA SER A 70 -3.91 -13.87 -2.51
C SER A 70 -3.43 -13.46 -1.12
N VAL A 71 -4.31 -13.51 -0.12
CA VAL A 71 -3.97 -13.22 1.28
C VAL A 71 -2.80 -14.06 1.79
N THR A 72 -2.69 -15.31 1.32
CA THR A 72 -1.71 -16.28 1.81
C THR A 72 -0.54 -16.53 0.86
N THR A 73 -0.66 -16.10 -0.40
CA THR A 73 0.30 -16.42 -1.46
C THR A 73 0.94 -15.15 -1.98
N TYR A 74 2.25 -15.05 -1.81
CA TYR A 74 3.05 -13.94 -2.33
C TYR A 74 4.42 -14.41 -2.83
N SER A 75 5.01 -13.58 -3.68
CA SER A 75 6.41 -13.68 -4.10
C SER A 75 7.19 -12.48 -3.56
N SER A 76 8.37 -12.71 -2.99
CA SER A 76 9.32 -11.67 -2.59
C SER A 76 10.29 -11.40 -3.73
N TYR A 77 10.63 -10.12 -3.96
CA TYR A 77 11.44 -9.69 -5.10
C TYR A 77 12.80 -9.14 -4.69
N PHE A 78 12.84 -8.16 -3.78
CA PHE A 78 14.07 -7.52 -3.34
C PHE A 78 13.89 -6.84 -1.98
N ASP A 79 15.01 -6.62 -1.31
CA ASP A 79 15.08 -5.89 -0.05
C ASP A 79 15.07 -4.38 -0.30
N THR A 80 14.34 -3.64 0.51
CA THR A 80 14.22 -2.19 0.42
C THR A 80 13.99 -1.55 1.78
N VAL A 81 14.03 -0.22 1.84
CA VAL A 81 13.69 0.56 3.02
C VAL A 81 12.86 1.76 2.57
N VAL A 82 11.63 1.85 3.08
CA VAL A 82 10.70 2.96 2.81
C VAL A 82 10.08 3.45 4.13
N ALA A 83 9.56 4.68 4.13
CA ALA A 83 8.88 5.23 5.28
C ALA A 83 7.63 4.40 5.64
N LYS A 84 7.38 4.24 6.95
CA LYS A 84 6.23 3.50 7.48
C LYS A 84 4.92 4.15 7.05
N LEU A 85 3.94 3.34 6.70
CA LEU A 85 2.57 3.79 6.47
C LEU A 85 1.88 3.97 7.81
N GLU A 86 1.87 5.21 8.29
CA GLU A 86 1.32 5.58 9.58
C GLU A 86 -0.19 5.86 9.49
N ARG A 87 -0.92 5.52 10.56
CA ARG A 87 -2.31 5.97 10.73
C ARG A 87 -2.34 7.45 11.03
N GLN A 88 -3.37 8.14 10.58
CA GLN A 88 -3.56 9.56 10.90
C GLN A 88 -3.63 9.82 12.42
N ASP A 89 -4.16 8.86 13.19
CA ASP A 89 -4.37 8.98 14.63
C ASP A 89 -3.25 8.36 15.50
N GLN A 90 -2.16 7.85 14.90
CA GLN A 90 -1.08 7.28 15.70
C GLN A 90 -0.27 8.36 16.42
N GLN A 91 -0.56 8.55 17.70
CA GLN A 91 0.31 9.31 18.60
C GLN A 91 1.63 8.55 18.78
N GLN A 92 2.74 9.15 18.34
CA GLN A 92 4.08 8.67 18.67
C GLN A 92 4.24 8.62 20.20
N THR A 93 4.11 7.43 20.76
CA THR A 93 4.38 7.22 22.18
C THR A 93 5.89 7.13 22.33
N PHE A 94 6.53 8.26 22.66
CA PHE A 94 7.93 8.23 23.09
C PHE A 94 8.04 7.36 24.35
N LYS A 95 8.72 6.21 24.24
CA LYS A 95 9.18 5.45 25.41
C LYS A 95 10.59 5.90 25.74
N LEU A 96 10.76 6.46 26.93
CA LEU A 96 12.03 6.83 27.56
C LEU A 96 12.83 5.59 27.97
#